data_AF-A0AAV9B5D3-F1
#
_entry.id   AF-A0AAV9B5D3-F1
#
_cell.length_a   1.000
_cell.length_b   1.000
_cell.length_c   1.000
_cell.angle_alpha   90.00
_cell.angle_beta   90.00
_cell.angle_gamma   90.00
#
_symmetry.space_group_name_H-M   'P 1'
#
loop_
_entity.id
_entity.type
_entity.pdbx_description
1 polymer ?
#
loop_
_entity_poly.entity_id
_entity_poly.type
_entity_poly.pdbx_seq_one_letter_code
_entity_poly.pdbx_strand_id
1 'polypeptide(L)'
;MSAGELESGNAGEPAKLIRQRYREASDIIKKGKMCCLFINDLDAGAGRMGGTTQYTVNNQMVNATLMNIADNPTNVQLPGMYNKQENPRVPVIVTGNDFSTLYAPLIRDGRMEKFYWAPTREDRIGVCLGIFRTDNMPQEDIVKLVDTFPGQSIDFFGALRARVYDDEVRKWITDIGVEKVGRRLVNSIEGPPTFEQPKMTIEKLLEYGNMLVQEQENVKRVQLADKYLSEAALGDANKDQIERGTFQG
;
A
#
# COMPACT_ATOMS: atom_id res chain seq x y z
N MET A 1 -8.54 6.10 6.35
CA MET A 1 -7.53 6.03 7.44
C MET A 1 -6.41 5.13 6.95
N SER A 2 -5.15 5.46 7.23
CA SER A 2 -4.01 4.61 6.86
C SER A 2 -3.52 3.78 8.05
N ALA A 3 -2.79 2.71 7.77
CA ALA A 3 -2.17 1.85 8.76
C ALA A 3 -1.30 2.61 9.77
N GLY A 4 -0.53 3.61 9.31
CA GLY A 4 0.36 4.40 10.16
C GLY A 4 -0.38 5.26 11.19
N GLU A 5 -1.66 5.60 10.96
CA GLU A 5 -2.49 6.29 11.94
C GLU A 5 -3.01 5.37 13.05
N LEU A 6 -2.76 4.05 12.93
CA LEU A 6 -3.14 3.04 13.93
C LEU A 6 -2.05 2.79 14.98
N GLU A 7 -0.92 3.51 14.89
CA GLU A 7 0.14 3.55 15.88
C GLU A 7 0.33 4.97 16.41
N SER A 8 0.65 5.10 17.70
CA SER A 8 0.98 6.39 18.32
C SER A 8 1.90 6.17 19.52
N GLY A 9 2.72 7.18 19.85
CA GLY A 9 3.46 7.23 21.11
C GLY A 9 2.54 7.37 22.34
N ASN A 10 1.29 7.81 22.15
CA ASN A 10 0.29 7.92 23.22
C ASN A 10 -0.62 6.69 23.25
N ALA A 11 -0.77 6.10 24.43
CA ALA A 11 -1.62 4.93 24.61
C ALA A 11 -3.11 5.27 24.34
N GLY A 12 -3.74 4.47 23.48
CA GLY A 12 -5.19 4.54 23.22
C GLY A 12 -5.64 5.64 22.25
N GLU A 13 -4.72 6.46 21.74
CA GLU A 13 -5.00 7.44 20.69
C GLU A 13 -5.51 6.79 19.38
N PRO A 14 -4.91 5.68 18.89
CA PRO A 14 -5.42 4.98 17.72
C PRO A 14 -6.86 4.47 17.87
N ALA A 15 -7.19 3.93 19.04
CA ALA A 15 -8.55 3.46 19.35
C ALA A 15 -9.57 4.62 19.39
N LYS A 16 -9.17 5.77 19.94
CA LYS A 16 -10.00 6.98 19.93
C LYS A 16 -10.22 7.48 18.50
N LEU A 17 -9.19 7.45 17.66
CA LEU A 17 -9.27 7.88 16.27
C LEU A 17 -10.27 7.03 15.47
N ILE A 18 -10.26 5.70 15.63
CA ILE A 18 -11.25 4.81 14.99
C ILE A 18 -12.69 5.20 15.37
N ARG A 19 -12.95 5.42 16.67
CA ARG A 19 -14.28 5.84 17.15
C ARG A 19 -14.68 7.21 16.60
N GLN A 20 -13.74 8.14 16.51
CA GLN A 20 -13.96 9.45 15.93
C GLN A 20 -14.33 9.36 14.45
N ARG A 21 -13.54 8.64 13.64
CA ARG A 21 -13.84 8.48 12.20
C ARG A 21 -15.15 7.75 11.95
N TYR A 22 -15.47 6.74 12.78
CA TYR A 22 -16.76 6.06 12.72
C TYR A 22 -17.93 7.03 12.99
N ARG A 23 -17.80 7.89 14.02
CA ARG A 23 -18.80 8.92 14.34
C ARG A 23 -18.93 9.98 13.23
N GLU A 24 -17.83 10.43 12.65
CA GLU A 24 -17.84 11.34 11.50
C GLU A 24 -18.62 10.75 10.32
N ALA A 25 -18.36 9.48 9.97
CA ALA A 25 -19.11 8.78 8.93
C ALA A 25 -20.60 8.60 9.30
N SER A 26 -20.90 8.29 10.56
CA SER A 26 -22.26 8.15 11.08
C SER A 26 -23.05 9.47 10.98
N ASP A 27 -22.42 10.60 11.28
CA ASP A 27 -23.03 11.93 11.17
C ASP A 27 -23.29 12.34 9.70
N ILE A 28 -22.50 11.84 8.74
CA ILE A 28 -22.77 11.97 7.30
C ILE A 28 -24.01 11.15 6.90
N ILE A 29 -24.12 9.91 7.37
CA ILE A 29 -25.30 9.05 7.15
C ILE A 29 -26.56 9.70 7.72
N LYS A 30 -26.46 10.30 8.92
CA LYS A 30 -27.57 11.02 9.56
C LYS A 30 -28.08 12.20 8.72
N LYS A 31 -27.23 12.79 7.88
CA LYS A 31 -27.59 13.86 6.93
C LYS A 31 -28.19 13.33 5.61
N GLY A 32 -28.48 12.03 5.51
CA GLY A 32 -29.07 11.40 4.34
C GLY A 32 -28.08 11.05 3.22
N LYS A 33 -26.77 11.01 3.51
CA LYS A 33 -25.74 10.67 2.52
C LYS A 33 -25.10 9.32 2.86
N MET A 34 -25.06 8.39 1.91
CA MET A 34 -24.35 7.12 2.11
C MET A 34 -22.87 7.38 2.45
N CYS A 35 -22.35 6.68 3.46
CA CYS A 35 -20.97 6.82 3.90
C CYS A 35 -20.46 5.48 4.43
N CYS A 36 -19.15 5.26 4.38
CA CYS A 36 -18.47 4.10 4.94
C CYS A 36 -17.19 4.56 5.64
N LEU A 37 -16.68 3.73 6.55
CA LEU A 37 -15.34 3.89 7.10
C LEU A 37 -14.37 2.99 6.32
N PHE A 38 -13.43 3.60 5.60
CA PHE A 38 -12.41 2.89 4.83
C PHE A 38 -11.05 2.93 5.56
N ILE A 39 -10.51 1.76 5.89
CA ILE A 39 -9.22 1.57 6.55
C ILE A 39 -8.29 0.84 5.58
N ASN A 40 -7.21 1.49 5.17
CA ASN A 40 -6.26 0.93 4.21
C ASN A 40 -5.08 0.25 4.92
N ASP A 41 -4.65 -0.90 4.40
CA ASP A 41 -3.46 -1.67 4.83
C ASP A 41 -3.46 -2.03 6.33
N LEU A 42 -4.59 -2.53 6.86
CA LEU A 42 -4.74 -2.82 8.29
C LEU A 42 -3.69 -3.81 8.81
N ASP A 43 -3.24 -4.75 7.98
CA ASP A 43 -2.21 -5.73 8.32
C ASP A 43 -0.88 -5.06 8.68
N ALA A 44 -0.53 -3.94 8.05
CA ALA A 44 0.68 -3.18 8.37
C ALA A 44 0.61 -2.46 9.73
N GLY A 45 -0.58 -2.06 10.19
CA GLY A 45 -0.76 -1.28 11.43
C GLY A 45 -1.31 -2.06 12.64
N ALA A 46 -1.96 -3.21 12.39
CA ALA A 46 -2.56 -4.04 13.43
C ALA A 46 -2.13 -5.52 13.35
N GLY A 47 -1.36 -5.92 12.33
CA GLY A 47 -0.82 -7.28 12.19
C GLY A 47 0.43 -7.53 13.04
N ARG A 48 0.71 -8.81 13.33
CA ARG A 48 2.00 -9.26 13.88
C ARG A 48 2.99 -9.54 12.77
N MET A 49 4.04 -8.73 12.65
CA MET A 49 5.16 -8.97 11.74
C MET A 49 6.26 -9.79 12.43
N GLY A 50 6.16 -11.13 12.46
CA GLY A 50 7.25 -12.01 12.95
C GLY A 50 7.32 -12.25 14.48
N GLY A 51 8.26 -13.13 14.89
CA GLY A 51 8.37 -13.63 16.27
C GLY A 51 8.98 -12.66 17.30
N THR A 52 9.66 -11.60 16.84
CA THR A 52 10.31 -10.58 17.69
C THR A 52 9.48 -9.31 17.87
N THR A 53 8.40 -9.14 17.13
CA THR A 53 7.58 -7.92 17.18
C THR A 53 6.58 -8.01 18.34
N GLN A 54 6.87 -7.26 19.40
CA GLN A 54 6.02 -7.21 20.58
C GLN A 54 4.68 -6.56 20.26
N TYR A 55 3.60 -7.18 20.73
CA TYR A 55 2.25 -6.65 20.56
C TYR A 55 2.10 -5.40 21.43
N THR A 56 2.01 -4.22 20.80
CA THR A 56 1.87 -2.97 21.55
C THR A 56 0.48 -2.88 22.20
N VAL A 57 0.36 -2.12 23.29
CA VAL A 57 -0.94 -1.84 23.94
C VAL A 57 -1.92 -1.21 22.94
N ASN A 58 -1.42 -0.37 22.03
CA ASN A 58 -2.21 0.24 20.97
C ASN A 58 -2.83 -0.79 20.03
N ASN A 59 -2.06 -1.79 19.61
CA ASN A 59 -2.59 -2.86 18.76
C ASN A 59 -3.71 -3.64 19.48
N GLN A 60 -3.60 -3.87 20.79
CA GLN A 60 -4.70 -4.50 21.57
C GLN A 60 -5.95 -3.62 21.59
N MET A 61 -5.77 -2.33 21.83
CA MET A 61 -6.88 -1.37 21.90
C MET A 61 -7.56 -1.15 20.55
N VAL A 62 -6.81 -1.15 19.44
CA VAL A 62 -7.35 -1.08 18.07
C VAL A 62 -8.23 -2.29 17.80
N ASN A 63 -7.71 -3.50 18.01
CA ASN A 63 -8.47 -4.73 17.80
C ASN A 63 -9.73 -4.80 18.69
N ALA A 64 -9.59 -4.46 19.98
CA ALA A 64 -10.72 -4.43 20.90
C ALA A 64 -11.79 -3.40 20.48
N THR A 65 -11.37 -2.25 19.96
CA THR A 65 -12.29 -1.22 19.46
C THR A 65 -13.03 -1.67 18.21
N LEU A 66 -12.34 -2.31 17.26
CA LEU A 66 -12.98 -2.86 16.06
C LEU A 66 -13.99 -3.96 16.43
N MET A 67 -13.65 -4.85 17.37
CA MET A 67 -14.59 -5.86 17.87
C MET A 67 -15.83 -5.21 18.51
N ASN A 68 -15.64 -4.20 19.35
CA ASN A 68 -16.74 -3.50 20.02
C ASN A 68 -17.69 -2.81 19.02
N ILE A 69 -17.15 -2.19 17.97
CA ILE A 69 -17.92 -1.57 16.89
C ILE A 69 -18.67 -2.63 16.08
N ALA A 70 -18.04 -3.77 15.79
CA ALA A 70 -18.68 -4.86 15.07
C ALA A 70 -19.88 -5.44 15.85
N ASP A 71 -19.75 -5.59 17.18
CA ASP A 71 -20.83 -6.09 18.04
C ASP A 71 -21.94 -5.07 18.24
N ASN A 72 -21.60 -3.78 18.40
CA ASN A 72 -22.54 -2.71 18.76
C ASN A 72 -22.42 -1.50 17.81
N PRO A 73 -22.77 -1.65 16.52
CA PRO A 73 -22.50 -0.61 15.51
C PRO A 73 -23.32 0.67 15.70
N THR A 74 -24.45 0.61 16.42
CA THR A 74 -25.30 1.77 16.68
C THR A 74 -24.97 2.47 18.01
N ASN A 75 -24.05 1.92 18.82
CA ASN A 75 -23.65 2.49 20.10
C ASN A 75 -22.14 2.68 20.19
N VAL A 76 -21.65 3.67 19.45
CA VAL A 76 -20.23 4.03 19.43
C VAL A 76 -20.05 5.39 20.08
N GLN A 77 -19.48 5.43 21.28
CA GLN A 77 -19.25 6.67 22.04
C GLN A 77 -17.80 7.12 21.96
N LEU A 78 -17.59 8.44 22.06
CA LEU A 78 -16.27 9.04 22.23
C LEU A 78 -15.94 9.15 23.72
N PRO A 79 -14.66 9.04 24.13
CA PRO A 79 -14.26 9.25 25.52
C PRO A 79 -14.78 10.60 26.04
N GLY A 80 -15.46 10.60 27.18
CA GLY A 80 -16.05 11.79 27.80
C GLY A 80 -17.46 12.17 27.31
N MET A 81 -18.02 11.45 26.33
CA MET A 81 -19.38 11.66 25.82
C MET A 81 -20.30 10.50 26.24
N TYR A 82 -21.13 10.71 27.27
CA TYR A 82 -22.02 9.66 27.83
C TYR A 82 -23.48 9.77 27.37
N ASN A 83 -23.76 10.58 26.35
CA ASN A 83 -25.11 10.73 25.84
C ASN A 83 -25.54 9.45 25.09
N LYS A 84 -26.63 8.83 25.55
CA LYS A 84 -27.26 7.65 24.90
C LYS A 84 -28.01 8.06 23.64
N GLN A 85 -27.30 8.52 22.62
CA GLN A 85 -27.88 8.68 21.28
C GLN A 85 -27.48 7.50 20.41
N GLU A 86 -28.47 6.95 19.71
CA GLU A 86 -28.24 5.89 18.74
C GLU A 86 -27.64 6.47 17.46
N ASN A 87 -26.56 5.84 17.00
CA ASN A 87 -25.83 6.21 15.80
C ASN A 87 -26.34 5.39 14.61
N PRO A 88 -26.51 5.98 13.42
CA PRO A 88 -26.61 5.20 12.19
C PRO A 88 -25.42 4.23 12.06
N ARG A 89 -25.71 2.98 11.68
CA ARG A 89 -24.70 1.95 11.38
C ARG A 89 -23.87 2.37 10.18
N VAL A 90 -22.55 2.29 10.31
CA VAL A 90 -21.60 2.60 9.24
C VAL A 90 -20.93 1.29 8.77
N PRO A 91 -20.95 0.97 7.47
CA PRO A 91 -20.16 -0.13 6.94
C PRO A 91 -18.65 0.18 7.04
N VAL A 92 -17.86 -0.78 7.51
CA VAL A 92 -16.40 -0.67 7.60
C VAL A 92 -15.78 -1.55 6.53
N ILE A 93 -14.95 -0.96 5.67
CA ILE A 93 -14.22 -1.65 4.61
C ILE A 93 -12.75 -1.57 4.95
N VAL A 94 -12.08 -2.72 4.89
CA VAL A 94 -10.67 -2.87 5.26
C VAL A 94 -9.91 -3.55 4.14
N THR A 95 -8.72 -3.06 3.81
CA THR A 95 -7.77 -3.71 2.91
C THR A 95 -6.53 -4.18 3.70
N GLY A 96 -5.85 -5.19 3.15
CA GLY A 96 -4.60 -5.72 3.70
C GLY A 96 -4.09 -6.85 2.80
N ASN A 97 -2.79 -7.13 2.87
CA ASN A 97 -2.15 -8.18 2.08
C ASN A 97 -2.35 -9.55 2.72
N ASP A 98 -2.20 -9.64 4.05
CA ASP A 98 -2.40 -10.89 4.79
C ASP A 98 -3.09 -10.68 6.15
N PHE A 99 -4.35 -11.09 6.22
CA PHE A 99 -5.15 -11.07 7.44
C PHE A 99 -4.89 -12.26 8.39
N SER A 100 -4.00 -13.19 8.05
CA SER A 100 -3.60 -14.30 8.94
C SER A 100 -2.91 -13.80 10.21
N THR A 101 -2.27 -12.62 10.12
CA THR A 101 -1.52 -11.98 11.20
C THR A 101 -2.40 -11.18 12.17
N LEU A 102 -3.69 -11.01 11.85
CA LEU A 102 -4.65 -10.29 12.69
C LEU A 102 -5.14 -11.15 13.86
N TYR A 103 -5.65 -10.47 14.89
CA TYR A 103 -6.20 -11.11 16.07
C TYR A 103 -7.40 -12.00 15.71
N ALA A 104 -7.26 -13.31 15.94
CA ALA A 104 -8.22 -14.33 15.50
C ALA A 104 -9.70 -14.04 15.88
N PRO A 105 -10.03 -13.49 17.08
CA PRO A 105 -11.40 -13.12 17.43
C PRO A 105 -12.04 -11.99 16.61
N LEU A 106 -11.27 -11.18 15.88
CA LEU A 106 -11.79 -10.16 14.97
C LEU A 106 -12.25 -10.78 13.64
N ILE A 107 -11.53 -11.80 13.19
CA ILE A 107 -11.72 -12.47 11.89
C ILE A 107 -12.68 -13.68 11.96
N ARG A 108 -13.42 -13.84 13.06
CA ARG A 108 -14.44 -14.89 13.23
C ARG A 108 -15.72 -14.54 12.48
N ASP A 109 -16.42 -15.58 12.04
CA ASP A 109 -17.73 -15.48 11.39
C ASP A 109 -18.72 -14.67 12.25
N GLY A 110 -19.37 -13.70 11.62
CA GLY A 110 -20.33 -12.79 12.25
C GLY A 110 -19.85 -11.35 12.48
N ARG A 111 -18.52 -11.09 12.43
CA ARG A 111 -17.95 -9.73 12.60
C ARG A 111 -17.26 -9.18 11.36
N MET A 112 -16.67 -10.05 10.55
CA MET A 112 -15.93 -9.68 9.35
C MET A 112 -16.25 -10.68 8.25
N GLU A 113 -16.58 -10.17 7.07
CA GLU A 113 -16.64 -10.96 5.84
C GLU A 113 -15.30 -10.82 5.11
N LYS A 114 -14.73 -11.95 4.69
CA LYS A 114 -13.45 -11.98 3.98
C LYS A 114 -13.69 -12.10 2.49
N PHE A 115 -13.13 -11.18 1.73
CA PHE A 115 -13.14 -11.23 0.28
C PHE A 115 -11.71 -11.35 -0.23
N TYR A 116 -11.38 -12.51 -0.80
CA TYR A 116 -10.10 -12.69 -1.48
C TYR A 116 -10.26 -12.27 -2.94
N TRP A 117 -9.50 -11.26 -3.35
CA TRP A 117 -9.51 -10.77 -4.71
C TRP A 117 -8.19 -11.12 -5.40
N ALA A 118 -8.29 -11.95 -6.44
CA ALA A 118 -7.22 -12.19 -7.40
C ALA A 118 -7.74 -11.78 -8.78
N PRO A 119 -7.14 -10.76 -9.42
CA PRO A 119 -7.65 -10.24 -10.67
C PRO A 119 -7.54 -11.29 -11.78
N THR A 120 -8.65 -11.47 -12.52
CA THR A 120 -8.65 -12.31 -13.72
C THR A 120 -7.88 -11.63 -14.85
N ARG A 121 -7.60 -12.37 -15.94
CA ARG A 121 -7.00 -11.78 -17.15
C ARG A 121 -7.84 -10.61 -17.68
N GLU A 122 -9.16 -10.74 -17.67
CA GLU A 122 -10.08 -9.69 -18.14
C GLU A 122 -10.03 -8.46 -17.23
N ASP A 123 -10.00 -8.65 -15.91
CA ASP A 123 -9.83 -7.55 -14.95
C ASP A 123 -8.52 -6.80 -15.19
N ARG A 124 -7.42 -7.54 -15.40
CA ARG A 124 -6.10 -6.95 -15.66
C ARG A 124 -6.11 -6.11 -16.94
N ILE A 125 -6.69 -6.63 -18.02
CA ILE A 125 -6.86 -5.88 -19.28
C ILE A 125 -7.73 -4.64 -19.06
N GLY A 126 -8.86 -4.78 -18.36
CA GLY A 126 -9.77 -3.67 -18.06
C GLY A 126 -9.10 -2.56 -17.26
N VAL A 127 -8.32 -2.91 -16.23
CA VAL A 127 -7.58 -1.91 -15.45
C VAL A 127 -6.45 -1.27 -16.27
N CYS A 128 -5.73 -2.04 -17.09
CA CYS A 128 -4.70 -1.49 -17.97
C CYS A 128 -5.28 -0.54 -19.03
N LEU A 129 -6.47 -0.84 -19.56
CA LEU A 129 -7.22 0.09 -20.43
C LEU A 129 -7.51 1.42 -19.73
N GLY A 130 -7.83 1.37 -18.43
CA GLY A 130 -7.99 2.57 -17.60
C GLY A 130 -6.70 3.37 -17.44
N ILE A 131 -5.57 2.69 -17.21
CA ILE A 131 -4.24 3.31 -17.03
C ILE A 131 -3.80 4.06 -18.29
N PHE A 132 -3.96 3.44 -19.46
CA PHE A 132 -3.51 4.01 -20.74
C PHE A 132 -4.60 4.79 -21.49
N ARG A 133 -5.74 5.09 -20.84
CA ARG A 133 -6.90 5.74 -21.47
C ARG A 133 -6.55 7.07 -22.13
N THR A 134 -5.71 7.88 -21.48
CA THR A 134 -5.31 9.19 -21.99
C THR A 134 -4.26 9.09 -23.09
N ASP A 135 -3.61 7.94 -23.24
CA ASP A 135 -2.52 7.74 -24.21
C ASP A 135 -3.03 7.24 -25.58
N ASN A 136 -4.35 6.99 -25.70
CA ASN A 136 -5.03 6.58 -26.93
C ASN A 136 -4.40 5.35 -27.61
N MET A 137 -3.97 4.39 -26.80
CA MET A 137 -3.43 3.12 -27.29
C MET A 137 -4.52 2.20 -27.86
N PRO A 138 -4.25 1.46 -28.95
CA PRO A 138 -5.13 0.40 -29.41
C PRO A 138 -5.37 -0.65 -28.32
N GLN A 139 -6.61 -1.12 -28.21
CA GLN A 139 -6.96 -2.16 -27.25
C GLN A 139 -6.14 -3.44 -27.48
N GLU A 140 -5.86 -3.78 -28.74
CA GLU A 140 -5.04 -4.94 -29.11
C GLU A 140 -3.61 -4.87 -28.52
N ASP A 141 -3.02 -3.67 -28.52
CA ASP A 141 -1.68 -3.46 -27.95
C ASP A 141 -1.69 -3.61 -26.43
N ILE A 142 -2.75 -3.16 -25.76
CA ILE A 142 -2.90 -3.31 -24.30
C ILE A 142 -3.08 -4.79 -23.94
N VAL A 143 -3.87 -5.53 -24.72
CA VAL A 143 -4.02 -6.98 -24.55
C VAL A 143 -2.67 -7.68 -24.71
N LYS A 144 -1.94 -7.36 -25.78
CA LYS A 144 -0.59 -7.91 -26.03
C LYS A 144 0.38 -7.58 -24.89
N LEU A 145 0.33 -6.36 -24.36
CA LEU A 145 1.17 -5.93 -23.24
C LEU A 145 0.89 -6.74 -21.97
N VAL A 146 -0.40 -6.91 -21.62
CA VAL A 146 -0.80 -7.69 -20.42
C VAL A 146 -0.42 -9.16 -20.58
N ASP A 147 -0.62 -9.73 -21.77
CA ASP A 147 -0.27 -11.14 -22.06
C ASP A 147 1.23 -11.38 -22.07
N THR A 148 2.04 -10.39 -22.41
CA THR A 148 3.51 -10.50 -22.38
C THR A 148 4.06 -10.53 -20.94
N PHE A 149 3.37 -9.91 -19.99
CA PHE A 149 3.78 -9.82 -18.59
C PHE A 149 2.76 -10.48 -17.63
N PRO A 150 2.51 -11.80 -17.74
CA PRO A 150 1.44 -12.47 -17.00
C PRO A 150 1.69 -12.55 -15.49
N GLY A 151 2.94 -12.52 -15.03
CA GLY A 151 3.29 -12.58 -13.61
C GLY A 151 3.37 -11.22 -12.89
N GLN A 152 3.13 -10.12 -13.61
CA GLN A 152 3.25 -8.78 -13.06
C GLN A 152 1.93 -8.27 -12.46
N SER A 153 2.01 -7.60 -11.32
CA SER A 153 0.89 -6.93 -10.67
C SER A 153 0.40 -5.73 -11.48
N ILE A 154 -0.77 -5.17 -11.13
CA ILE A 154 -1.39 -4.07 -11.89
C ILE A 154 -0.56 -2.78 -11.80
N ASP A 155 0.06 -2.53 -10.65
CA ASP A 155 0.96 -1.40 -10.41
C ASP A 155 2.16 -1.37 -11.36
N PHE A 156 2.64 -2.52 -11.84
CA PHE A 156 3.69 -2.64 -12.85
C PHE A 156 3.35 -1.84 -14.11
N PHE A 157 2.11 -1.89 -14.59
CA PHE A 157 1.69 -1.16 -15.79
C PHE A 157 1.59 0.36 -15.54
N GLY A 158 1.25 0.77 -14.32
CA GLY A 158 1.32 2.16 -13.89
C GLY A 158 2.76 2.68 -13.83
N ALA A 159 3.68 1.88 -13.26
CA ALA A 159 5.10 2.17 -13.21
C ALA A 159 5.71 2.22 -14.62
N LEU A 160 5.31 1.31 -15.50
CA LEU A 160 5.71 1.28 -16.90
C LEU A 160 5.34 2.57 -17.63
N ARG A 161 4.09 3.02 -17.46
CA ARG A 161 3.62 4.30 -17.98
C ARG A 161 4.46 5.46 -17.45
N ALA A 162 4.71 5.50 -16.13
CA ALA A 162 5.52 6.54 -15.49
C ALA A 162 6.96 6.58 -16.04
N ARG A 163 7.60 5.42 -16.25
CA ARG A 163 8.95 5.35 -16.83
C ARG A 163 9.07 6.03 -18.19
N VAL A 164 8.04 5.93 -19.03
CA VAL A 164 8.05 6.61 -20.33
C VAL A 164 8.05 8.13 -20.17
N TYR A 165 7.31 8.65 -19.18
CA TYR A 165 7.33 10.09 -18.86
C TYR A 165 8.65 10.51 -18.20
N ASP A 166 9.19 9.70 -17.28
CA ASP A 166 10.47 9.96 -16.63
C ASP A 166 11.59 10.15 -17.65
N ASP A 167 11.58 9.38 -18.73
CA ASP A 167 12.57 9.49 -19.79
C ASP A 167 12.44 10.77 -20.63
N GLU A 168 11.23 11.27 -20.86
CA GLU A 168 11.06 12.59 -21.50
C GLU A 168 11.49 13.74 -20.58
N VAL A 169 11.19 13.64 -19.28
CA VAL A 169 11.69 14.61 -18.29
C VAL A 169 13.21 14.54 -18.21
N ARG A 170 13.82 13.34 -18.27
CA ARG A 170 15.27 13.17 -18.27
C ARG A 170 15.91 13.85 -19.49
N LYS A 171 15.35 13.66 -20.69
CA LYS A 171 15.81 14.35 -21.91
C LYS A 171 15.76 15.87 -21.75
N TRP A 172 14.65 16.40 -21.24
CA TRP A 172 14.50 17.83 -20.98
C TRP A 172 15.54 18.37 -19.99
N ILE A 173 15.84 17.63 -18.91
CA ILE A 173 16.90 18.00 -17.96
C ILE A 173 18.26 18.02 -18.66
N THR A 174 18.56 17.02 -19.49
CA THR A 174 19.82 16.95 -20.25
C THR A 174 19.94 18.10 -21.26
N ASP A 175 18.88 18.44 -21.97
CA ASP A 175 18.87 19.48 -23.01
C ASP A 175 19.07 20.88 -22.43
N ILE A 176 18.44 21.18 -21.29
CA ILE A 176 18.57 22.49 -20.63
C ILE A 176 19.85 22.58 -19.80
N GLY A 177 20.33 21.45 -19.28
CA GLY A 177 21.42 21.34 -18.33
C GLY A 177 20.96 21.52 -16.88
N VAL A 178 21.48 20.67 -16.00
CA VAL A 178 21.10 20.57 -14.58
C VAL A 178 21.13 21.92 -13.85
N GLU A 179 22.14 22.73 -14.12
CA GLU A 179 22.35 24.07 -13.53
C GLU A 179 21.18 25.04 -13.77
N LYS A 180 20.43 24.86 -14.86
CA LYS A 180 19.38 25.79 -15.30
C LYS A 180 17.97 25.31 -14.96
N VAL A 181 17.81 24.06 -14.49
CA VAL A 181 16.50 23.45 -14.17
C VAL A 181 15.74 24.29 -13.14
N GLY A 182 16.38 24.66 -12.02
CA GLY A 182 15.71 25.40 -10.95
C GLY A 182 15.17 26.77 -11.41
N ARG A 183 15.93 27.48 -12.26
CA ARG A 183 15.48 28.78 -12.81
C ARG A 183 14.32 28.61 -13.78
N ARG A 184 14.36 27.58 -14.63
CA ARG A 184 13.31 27.31 -15.64
C ARG A 184 12.05 26.69 -15.05
N LEU A 185 12.15 25.98 -13.93
CA LEU A 185 11.01 25.28 -13.33
C LEU A 185 10.30 26.11 -12.26
N VAL A 186 11.05 26.76 -11.37
CA VAL A 186 10.48 27.42 -10.17
C VAL A 186 10.49 28.94 -10.29
N ASN A 187 11.58 29.52 -10.78
CA ASN A 187 11.76 30.98 -10.86
C ASN A 187 11.54 31.53 -12.28
N SER A 188 10.67 30.88 -13.05
CA SER A 188 10.38 31.24 -14.45
C SER A 188 9.21 32.23 -14.51
N ILE A 189 9.38 33.32 -15.27
CA ILE A 189 8.32 34.30 -15.55
C ILE A 189 7.26 33.68 -16.49
N GLU A 190 7.67 32.74 -17.35
CA GLU A 190 6.81 32.04 -18.31
C GLU A 190 6.01 30.88 -17.66
N GLY A 191 6.23 30.63 -16.37
CA GLY A 191 5.68 29.47 -15.66
C GLY A 191 6.49 28.18 -15.88
N PRO A 192 6.03 27.05 -15.30
CA PRO A 192 6.68 25.76 -15.49
C PRO A 192 6.53 25.27 -16.94
N PRO A 193 7.50 24.49 -17.45
CA PRO A 193 7.44 23.95 -18.80
C PRO A 193 6.23 23.03 -18.98
N THR A 194 5.50 23.21 -20.06
CA THR A 194 4.45 22.29 -20.49
C THR A 194 5.09 21.16 -21.31
N PHE A 195 4.86 19.92 -20.91
CA PHE A 195 5.33 18.75 -21.64
C PHE A 195 4.24 18.24 -22.57
N GLU A 196 4.62 17.91 -23.81
CA GLU A 196 3.76 17.13 -24.69
C GLU A 196 3.72 15.68 -24.19
N GLN A 197 2.55 15.08 -24.28
CA GLN A 197 2.36 13.69 -23.90
C GLN A 197 3.16 12.77 -24.83
N PRO A 198 4.05 11.91 -24.28
CA PRO A 198 4.80 10.98 -25.10
C PRO A 198 3.88 9.99 -25.80
N LYS A 199 4.21 9.63 -27.04
CA LYS A 199 3.52 8.56 -27.75
C LYS A 199 3.84 7.21 -27.10
N MET A 200 2.81 6.56 -26.56
CA MET A 200 2.89 5.22 -25.99
C MET A 200 2.74 4.19 -27.11
N THR A 201 3.84 3.84 -27.77
CA THR A 201 3.84 2.73 -28.74
C THR A 201 4.10 1.40 -28.03
N ILE A 202 3.58 0.31 -28.58
CA ILE A 202 3.74 -1.02 -27.98
C ILE A 202 5.21 -1.43 -27.91
N GLU A 203 6.03 -1.09 -28.90
CA GLU A 203 7.46 -1.40 -28.90
C GLU A 203 8.17 -0.74 -27.72
N LYS A 204 7.89 0.55 -27.48
CA LYS A 204 8.45 1.32 -26.37
C LYS A 204 8.04 0.70 -25.03
N LEU A 205 6.77 0.34 -24.87
CA LEU A 205 6.26 -0.28 -23.64
C LEU A 205 6.82 -1.68 -23.40
N LEU A 206 7.05 -2.48 -24.45
CA LEU A 206 7.69 -3.78 -24.31
C LEU A 206 9.17 -3.64 -23.92
N GLU A 207 9.88 -2.66 -24.48
CA GLU A 207 11.27 -2.35 -24.11
C GLU A 207 11.39 -1.97 -22.63
N TYR A 208 10.64 -0.96 -22.18
CA TYR A 208 10.64 -0.55 -20.76
C TYR A 208 10.11 -1.65 -19.85
N GLY A 209 9.13 -2.44 -20.31
CA GLY A 209 8.59 -3.55 -19.55
C GLY A 209 9.66 -4.60 -19.25
N ASN A 210 10.43 -5.00 -20.26
CA ASN A 210 11.55 -5.93 -20.08
C ASN A 210 12.65 -5.34 -19.19
N MET A 211 12.95 -4.05 -19.33
CA MET A 211 13.92 -3.36 -18.47
C MET A 211 13.48 -3.39 -16.99
N LEU A 212 12.21 -3.07 -16.71
CA LEU A 212 11.65 -3.12 -15.35
C LEU A 212 11.67 -4.53 -14.76
N VAL A 213 11.36 -5.56 -15.55
CA VAL A 213 11.44 -6.96 -15.10
C VAL A 213 12.88 -7.33 -14.74
N GLN A 214 13.85 -6.93 -15.56
CA GLN A 214 15.27 -7.16 -15.26
C GLN A 214 15.72 -6.44 -13.99
N GLU A 215 15.29 -5.18 -13.78
CA GLU A 215 15.53 -4.44 -12.54
C GLU A 215 14.97 -5.20 -11.32
N GLN A 216 13.74 -5.68 -11.39
CA GLN A 216 13.12 -6.47 -10.31
C GLN A 216 13.88 -7.79 -10.03
N GLU A 217 14.29 -8.51 -11.07
CA GLU A 217 15.07 -9.73 -10.92
C GLU A 217 16.43 -9.46 -10.28
N ASN A 218 17.09 -8.37 -10.65
CA ASN A 218 18.37 -7.97 -10.09
C ASN A 218 18.26 -7.63 -8.60
N VAL A 219 17.23 -6.88 -8.19
CA VAL A 219 16.98 -6.59 -6.77
C VAL A 219 16.76 -7.89 -5.98
N LYS A 220 15.96 -8.82 -6.51
CA LYS A 220 15.73 -10.14 -5.88
C LYS A 220 17.03 -10.94 -5.75
N ARG A 221 17.88 -10.94 -6.78
CA ARG A 221 19.18 -11.62 -6.76
C ARG A 221 20.12 -11.03 -5.73
N VAL A 222 20.21 -9.70 -5.63
CA VAL A 222 21.05 -9.01 -4.65
C VAL A 222 20.56 -9.31 -3.23
N GLN A 223 19.26 -9.17 -2.96
CA GLN A 223 18.68 -9.51 -1.65
C GLN A 223 18.93 -10.96 -1.25
N LEU A 224 18.82 -11.90 -2.21
CA LEU A 224 19.09 -13.31 -1.97
C LEU A 224 20.57 -13.54 -1.64
N ALA A 225 21.49 -12.91 -2.39
CA ALA A 225 22.92 -13.00 -2.14
C ALA A 225 23.30 -12.43 -0.76
N ASP A 226 22.76 -11.26 -0.40
CA ASP A 226 22.99 -10.64 0.92
C ASP A 226 22.47 -11.52 2.05
N LYS A 227 21.32 -12.18 1.86
CA LYS A 227 20.79 -13.15 2.84
C LYS A 227 21.71 -14.35 3.01
N TYR A 228 22.21 -14.94 1.92
CA TYR A 228 23.16 -16.06 2.01
C TYR A 228 24.48 -15.66 2.66
N LEU A 229 25.02 -14.48 2.33
CA LEU A 229 26.27 -14.00 2.90
C LEU A 229 26.12 -13.66 4.39
N SER A 230 24.99 -13.07 4.80
CA SER A 230 24.71 -12.80 6.22
C SER A 230 24.45 -14.07 7.02
N GLU A 231 23.73 -15.07 6.47
CA GLU A 231 23.55 -16.37 7.11
C GLU A 231 24.87 -17.16 7.20
N ALA A 232 25.72 -17.08 6.18
CA ALA A 232 27.06 -17.66 6.20
C ALA A 232 27.97 -16.98 7.24
N ALA A 233 27.96 -15.64 7.30
CA ALA A 233 28.72 -14.88 8.29
C ALA A 233 28.23 -15.10 9.72
N LEU A 234 26.91 -15.24 9.94
CA LEU A 234 26.33 -15.64 11.22
C LEU A 234 26.70 -17.08 11.58
N GLY A 235 26.73 -17.98 10.59
CA GLY A 235 27.17 -19.36 10.75
C GLY A 235 28.64 -19.47 11.17
N ASP A 236 29.52 -18.66 10.57
CA ASP A 236 30.94 -18.61 10.92
C ASP A 236 31.18 -17.90 12.26
N ALA A 237 30.44 -16.82 12.57
CA ALA A 237 30.49 -16.17 13.88
C ALA A 237 30.04 -17.09 15.02
N ASN A 238 29.00 -17.91 14.78
CA ASN A 238 28.55 -18.91 15.75
C ASN A 238 29.59 -20.04 15.92
N LYS A 239 30.24 -20.50 14.84
CA LYS A 239 31.35 -21.47 14.93
C LYS A 239 32.54 -20.90 15.71
N ASP A 240 32.95 -19.67 15.42
CA ASP A 240 34.04 -18.98 16.13
C ASP A 240 33.73 -18.82 17.63
N GLN A 241 32.48 -18.52 17.99
CA GLN A 241 32.06 -18.43 19.40
C GLN A 241 31.97 -19.78 20.11
N ILE A 242 31.61 -20.85 19.39
CA ILE A 242 31.64 -22.22 19.90
C ILE A 242 33.09 -22.68 20.11
N GLU A 243 33.99 -22.42 19.15
CA GLU A 243 35.42 -22.75 19.26
C GLU A 243 36.12 -21.97 20.39
N ARG A 244 35.72 -20.72 20.64
CA ARG A 244 36.23 -19.90 21.75
C ARG A 244 35.55 -20.17 23.10
N GLY A 245 34.57 -21.07 23.14
CA GLY A 245 33.88 -21.49 24.37
C GLY A 245 33.00 -20.41 25.02
N THR A 246 32.61 -19.37 24.28
CA THR A 246 31.81 -18.25 24.80
C THR A 246 30.33 -18.29 24.42
N PHE A 247 29.88 -19.34 23.73
CA PHE A 247 28.47 -19.50 23.35
C PHE A 247 27.62 -19.91 24.57
N GLN A 248 26.84 -18.99 25.13
CA GLN A 248 25.82 -19.28 26.15
C GLN A 248 24.45 -19.27 25.47
N GLY A 249 23.75 -20.41 25.51
CA GLY A 249 22.45 -20.62 24.87
C GLY A 249 21.28 -19.94 25.55
#